data_AF-A0A2G4YTV2-F1
#
_entry.id   AF-A0A2G4YTV2-F1
#
_cell.length_a   1.000
_cell.length_b   1.000
_cell.length_c   1.000
_cell.angle_alpha   90.00
_cell.angle_beta   90.00
_cell.angle_gamma   90.00
#
_symmetry.space_group_name_H-M   'P 1'
#
loop_
_entity.id
_entity.type
_entity.pdbx_description
1 polymer ?
#
loop_
_entity_poly.entity_id
_entity_poly.type
_entity_poly.pdbx_seq_one_letter_code
_entity_poly.pdbx_strand_id
1 'polypeptide(L)'
;MSINFTMIPRGALLCGMVGVLLALTPVAAQAQSVSKRLEIIEKQLKAVQRKVFQPGSQFPRDAAGPEGAAQTPPSAGGNVRFANMEDRISQIETQLRQLTGRIEESNFQVSQMQQKMETMARDYEFRFAELEKGGVASVAPTQAPTATQQAPVAQGAGEILPGGSQQDQYSYAQNLVSKGQYAEAEVALTEFLKRYPKADLAGNAQYWLGQTYYVRKMYTKATRAFLEGYNNYPKSRKAPAFLLKIGMSLNAMGEKTDACDAYRELASRFPDSLENKNQRLAQEQRAGCR
;
A
#
# COMPACT_ATOMS: atom_id res chain seq x y z
N MET A 1 37.27 2.07 -84.76
CA MET A 1 37.57 1.42 -83.46
C MET A 1 36.22 1.31 -82.75
N SER A 2 35.37 0.29 -82.92
CA SER A 2 35.58 -1.18 -82.86
C SER A 2 36.37 -1.51 -81.61
N ILE A 3 35.77 -2.11 -80.57
CA ILE A 3 35.60 -3.57 -80.46
C ILE A 3 34.33 -3.93 -79.65
N ASN A 4 33.58 -4.89 -80.20
CA ASN A 4 32.52 -5.71 -79.59
C ASN A 4 33.11 -6.86 -78.74
N PHE A 5 32.38 -7.31 -77.70
CA PHE A 5 32.44 -8.69 -77.17
C PHE A 5 31.08 -9.00 -76.51
N THR A 6 30.15 -9.75 -77.14
CA THR A 6 29.96 -11.23 -77.11
C THR A 6 29.73 -11.76 -75.68
N MET A 7 28.53 -12.03 -75.16
CA MET A 7 27.49 -13.07 -75.45
C MET A 7 27.87 -14.52 -75.04
N ILE A 8 26.93 -15.21 -74.35
CA ILE A 8 26.64 -16.69 -74.27
C ILE A 8 27.18 -17.46 -73.00
N PRO A 9 26.50 -18.47 -72.37
CA PRO A 9 25.06 -18.66 -72.02
C PRO A 9 24.74 -19.53 -70.74
N ARG A 10 23.44 -19.61 -70.40
CA ARG A 10 22.58 -20.75 -69.93
C ARG A 10 23.14 -22.02 -69.24
N GLY A 11 22.55 -22.31 -68.07
CA GLY A 11 22.08 -23.65 -67.58
C GLY A 11 21.14 -23.42 -66.38
N ALA A 12 19.81 -23.67 -66.44
CA ALA A 12 19.12 -24.96 -66.30
C ALA A 12 19.53 -25.69 -65.00
N LEU A 13 18.69 -26.23 -64.10
CA LEU A 13 17.25 -26.53 -64.03
C LEU A 13 17.01 -27.02 -62.57
N LEU A 14 15.75 -27.00 -62.13
CA LEU A 14 15.09 -27.97 -61.22
C LEU A 14 15.25 -27.93 -59.67
N CYS A 15 14.08 -27.69 -59.07
CA CYS A 15 13.38 -28.48 -58.04
C CYS A 15 14.06 -28.78 -56.69
N GLY A 16 13.44 -28.23 -55.64
CA GLY A 16 13.48 -28.78 -54.28
C GLY A 16 12.58 -28.00 -53.32
N MET A 17 11.29 -28.33 -53.27
CA MET A 17 10.49 -28.08 -52.07
C MET A 17 11.20 -28.70 -50.86
N VAL A 18 11.19 -28.01 -49.72
CA VAL A 18 10.96 -28.50 -48.34
C VAL A 18 11.58 -27.50 -47.36
N GLY A 19 10.77 -27.04 -46.39
CA GLY A 19 11.30 -26.42 -45.16
C GLY A 19 10.70 -25.06 -44.82
N VAL A 20 9.39 -24.99 -44.59
CA VAL A 20 8.84 -23.97 -43.67
C VAL A 20 9.38 -24.31 -42.28
N LEU A 21 10.52 -23.70 -41.93
CA LEU A 21 11.06 -23.75 -40.58
C LEU A 21 10.53 -22.52 -39.83
N LEU A 22 9.47 -22.74 -39.05
CA LEU A 22 8.99 -21.81 -38.02
C LEU A 22 10.12 -21.60 -37.00
N ALA A 23 10.94 -20.59 -37.21
CA ALA A 23 11.86 -20.09 -36.20
C ALA A 23 11.05 -19.35 -35.13
N LEU A 24 10.66 -20.10 -34.09
CA LEU A 24 10.32 -19.57 -32.77
C LEU A 24 11.52 -18.77 -32.26
N THR A 25 11.54 -17.46 -32.51
CA THR A 25 12.46 -16.57 -31.81
C THR A 25 11.97 -16.40 -30.37
N PRO A 26 12.83 -16.57 -29.36
CA PRO A 26 12.42 -16.35 -27.98
C PRO A 26 12.28 -14.85 -27.73
N VAL A 27 11.07 -14.43 -27.37
CA VAL A 27 10.76 -13.13 -26.74
C VAL A 27 11.35 -13.14 -25.32
N ALA A 28 12.68 -13.22 -25.21
CA ALA A 28 13.42 -13.13 -23.95
C ALA A 28 14.11 -11.75 -23.78
N ALA A 29 14.06 -10.91 -24.82
CA ALA A 29 14.78 -9.63 -24.84
C ALA A 29 14.07 -8.49 -24.07
N GLN A 30 12.78 -8.63 -23.71
CA GLN A 30 12.01 -7.54 -23.08
C GLN A 30 11.96 -7.61 -21.54
N ALA A 31 12.16 -8.79 -20.95
CA ALA A 31 12.28 -8.97 -19.50
C ALA A 31 13.51 -8.25 -18.91
N GLN A 32 14.57 -8.05 -19.70
CA GLN A 32 15.78 -7.34 -19.29
C GLN A 32 15.55 -5.84 -19.03
N SER A 33 14.50 -5.24 -19.57
CA SER A 33 14.27 -3.79 -19.44
C SER A 33 13.74 -3.39 -18.06
N VAL A 34 12.92 -4.23 -17.43
CA VAL A 34 12.39 -4.03 -16.06
C VAL A 34 13.46 -4.36 -15.01
N SER A 35 14.25 -5.42 -15.23
CA SER A 35 15.41 -5.74 -14.39
C SER A 35 16.44 -4.60 -14.39
N LYS A 36 16.72 -4.01 -15.57
CA LYS A 36 17.60 -2.84 -15.69
C LYS A 36 17.00 -1.58 -15.05
N ARG A 37 15.68 -1.39 -15.08
CA ARG A 37 15.01 -0.26 -14.40
C ARG A 37 15.03 -0.42 -12.88
N LEU A 38 14.85 -1.64 -12.36
CA LEU A 38 15.09 -1.95 -10.95
C LEU A 38 16.54 -1.70 -10.54
N GLU A 39 17.50 -2.08 -11.39
CA GLU A 39 18.94 -1.88 -11.14
C GLU A 39 19.32 -0.38 -11.14
N ILE A 40 18.72 0.43 -12.02
CA ILE A 40 18.89 1.89 -12.05
C ILE A 40 18.25 2.54 -10.81
N ILE A 41 17.10 2.06 -10.35
CA ILE A 41 16.45 2.51 -9.11
C ILE A 41 17.28 2.11 -7.88
N GLU A 42 17.89 0.91 -7.85
CA GLU A 42 18.89 0.52 -6.85
C GLU A 42 20.13 1.42 -6.86
N LYS A 43 20.59 1.83 -8.04
CA LYS A 43 21.75 2.70 -8.19
C LYS A 43 21.46 4.11 -7.67
N GLN A 44 20.24 4.62 -7.90
CA GLN A 44 19.77 5.88 -7.33
C GLN A 44 19.50 5.79 -5.82
N LEU A 45 19.04 4.64 -5.31
CA LEU A 45 18.94 4.34 -3.88
C LEU A 45 20.32 4.36 -3.19
N LYS A 46 21.34 3.71 -3.77
CA LYS A 46 22.71 3.69 -3.22
C LYS A 46 23.36 5.07 -3.18
N ALA A 47 23.09 5.92 -4.17
CA ALA A 47 23.59 7.29 -4.21
C ALA A 47 22.96 8.19 -3.12
N VAL A 48 21.70 7.95 -2.79
CA VAL A 48 20.98 8.66 -1.70
C VAL A 48 21.40 8.12 -0.33
N GLN A 49 21.56 6.80 -0.19
CA GLN A 49 21.98 6.13 1.05
C GLN A 49 23.42 6.50 1.48
N ARG A 50 24.33 6.67 0.52
CA ARG A 50 25.71 7.15 0.76
C ARG A 50 25.77 8.59 1.30
N LYS A 51 24.72 9.39 1.09
CA LYS A 51 24.66 10.78 1.57
C LYS A 51 24.05 10.91 2.97
N VAL A 52 23.52 9.83 3.56
CA VAL A 52 22.78 9.88 4.84
C VAL A 52 23.41 9.08 5.98
N PHE A 53 24.36 8.15 5.77
CA PHE A 53 25.02 7.47 6.91
C PHE A 53 26.53 7.20 6.71
N GLN A 54 27.35 7.93 7.46
CA GLN A 54 28.74 7.59 7.81
C GLN A 54 28.76 6.45 8.85
N PRO A 55 29.79 5.59 8.90
CA PRO A 55 29.75 4.32 9.63
C PRO A 55 30.17 4.46 11.10
N GLY A 56 29.43 3.80 12.01
CA GLY A 56 29.87 3.62 13.39
C GLY A 56 28.78 3.12 14.35
N SER A 57 28.41 1.84 14.30
CA SER A 57 27.90 1.11 15.47
C SER A 57 27.83 -0.39 15.19
N GLN A 58 28.63 -1.15 15.93
CA GLN A 58 28.71 -2.62 15.89
C GLN A 58 27.67 -3.17 16.88
N PHE A 59 26.93 -4.23 16.52
CA PHE A 59 26.16 -5.00 17.50
C PHE A 59 26.28 -6.52 17.24
N PRO A 60 26.40 -7.35 18.30
CA PRO A 60 26.70 -8.79 18.18
C PRO A 60 25.45 -9.65 17.87
N ARG A 61 25.70 -10.84 17.30
CA ARG A 61 24.72 -11.90 17.02
C ARG A 61 24.86 -13.02 18.05
N ASP A 62 23.72 -13.54 18.52
CA ASP A 62 23.51 -14.92 18.98
C ASP A 62 22.05 -15.30 18.60
N ALA A 63 21.81 -16.26 17.69
CA ALA A 63 21.72 -17.73 17.84
C ALA A 63 20.30 -18.19 18.29
N ALA A 64 19.49 -18.73 17.35
CA ALA A 64 19.12 -20.16 17.18
C ALA A 64 17.82 -20.59 17.93
N GLY A 65 16.72 -20.92 17.22
CA GLY A 65 16.24 -22.31 17.05
C GLY A 65 14.69 -22.43 17.08
N PRO A 66 14.06 -23.60 16.79
CA PRO A 66 13.26 -23.81 15.57
C PRO A 66 11.81 -24.40 15.71
N GLU A 67 11.09 -24.37 14.57
CA GLU A 67 10.10 -25.30 13.97
C GLU A 67 8.94 -25.98 14.75
N GLY A 68 7.76 -26.04 14.10
CA GLY A 68 6.60 -26.88 14.47
C GLY A 68 5.60 -27.06 13.31
N ALA A 69 5.23 -28.31 13.02
CA ALA A 69 4.71 -28.82 11.75
C ALA A 69 3.21 -28.64 11.44
N ALA A 70 2.89 -28.84 10.16
CA ALA A 70 1.57 -28.92 9.52
C ALA A 70 0.83 -30.24 9.78
N GLN A 71 -0.51 -30.24 9.64
CA GLN A 71 -1.36 -31.43 9.44
C GLN A 71 -2.71 -31.06 8.74
N THR A 72 -2.98 -31.68 7.58
CA THR A 72 -4.28 -31.89 6.89
C THR A 72 -4.75 -33.34 7.15
N PRO A 73 -6.03 -33.80 7.04
CA PRO A 73 -6.97 -33.70 5.87
C PRO A 73 -8.49 -33.83 6.31
N PRO A 74 -9.48 -34.42 5.57
CA PRO A 74 -9.82 -34.50 4.13
C PRO A 74 -11.21 -33.88 3.78
N SER A 75 -11.52 -33.85 2.48
CA SER A 75 -12.72 -33.29 1.85
C SER A 75 -13.89 -34.27 1.69
N ALA A 76 -15.10 -33.87 2.08
CA ALA A 76 -16.38 -34.42 1.61
C ALA A 76 -17.47 -33.33 1.67
N GLY A 77 -18.25 -33.12 0.61
CA GLY A 77 -19.42 -32.23 0.68
C GLY A 77 -19.86 -31.57 -0.63
N GLY A 78 -20.29 -32.36 -1.61
CA GLY A 78 -20.95 -31.83 -2.82
C GLY A 78 -22.34 -31.25 -2.54
N ASN A 79 -23.07 -31.82 -1.57
CA ASN A 79 -24.46 -31.41 -1.28
C ASN A 79 -24.58 -30.35 -0.18
N VAL A 80 -23.52 -30.09 0.59
CA VAL A 80 -23.48 -28.99 1.59
C VAL A 80 -23.32 -27.63 0.89
N ARG A 81 -22.79 -27.61 -0.34
CA ARG A 81 -22.49 -26.36 -1.06
C ARG A 81 -23.72 -25.60 -1.52
N PHE A 82 -24.81 -26.28 -1.87
CA PHE A 82 -26.06 -25.61 -2.27
C PHE A 82 -26.78 -25.07 -1.03
N ALA A 83 -27.05 -25.88 -0.01
CA ALA A 83 -27.63 -25.41 1.25
C ALA A 83 -26.87 -24.23 1.91
N ASN A 84 -25.52 -24.25 1.83
CA ASN A 84 -24.70 -23.13 2.31
C ASN A 84 -24.84 -21.84 1.48
N MET A 85 -25.35 -21.88 0.25
CA MET A 85 -25.60 -20.68 -0.57
C MET A 85 -26.90 -20.00 -0.17
N GLU A 86 -27.97 -20.75 0.12
CA GLU A 86 -29.21 -20.18 0.66
C GLU A 86 -28.98 -19.54 2.04
N ASP A 87 -28.18 -20.17 2.90
CA ASP A 87 -27.78 -19.60 4.20
C ASP A 87 -26.95 -18.32 4.02
N ARG A 88 -26.06 -18.28 3.03
CA ARG A 88 -25.26 -17.08 2.71
C ARG A 88 -26.11 -15.92 2.21
N ILE A 89 -27.17 -16.18 1.44
CA ILE A 89 -28.07 -15.13 0.95
C ILE A 89 -28.85 -14.53 2.12
N SER A 90 -29.40 -15.37 3.01
CA SER A 90 -30.07 -14.91 4.24
C SER A 90 -29.12 -14.14 5.17
N GLN A 91 -27.85 -14.55 5.23
CA GLN A 91 -26.82 -13.85 5.99
C GLN A 91 -26.49 -12.49 5.38
N ILE A 92 -26.39 -12.38 4.06
CA ILE A 92 -26.14 -11.12 3.34
C ILE A 92 -27.29 -10.12 3.55
N GLU A 93 -28.55 -10.58 3.48
CA GLU A 93 -29.72 -9.73 3.74
C GLU A 93 -29.77 -9.21 5.17
N THR A 94 -29.34 -10.03 6.13
CA THR A 94 -29.22 -9.64 7.53
C THR A 94 -28.08 -8.64 7.72
N GLN A 95 -26.94 -8.84 7.05
CA GLN A 95 -25.81 -7.91 7.06
C GLN A 95 -26.17 -6.56 6.42
N LEU A 96 -26.95 -6.53 5.35
CA LEU A 96 -27.40 -5.28 4.72
C LEU A 96 -28.30 -4.49 5.66
N ARG A 97 -29.27 -5.14 6.33
CA ARG A 97 -30.10 -4.51 7.35
C ARG A 97 -29.27 -3.96 8.53
N GLN A 98 -28.27 -4.72 8.96
CA GLN A 98 -27.37 -4.30 10.05
C GLN A 98 -26.43 -3.17 9.65
N LEU A 99 -25.93 -3.15 8.41
CA LEU A 99 -25.08 -2.09 7.89
C LEU A 99 -25.85 -0.78 7.75
N THR A 100 -27.09 -0.82 7.27
CA THR A 100 -27.95 0.37 7.21
C THR A 100 -28.20 0.95 8.60
N GLY A 101 -28.53 0.10 9.58
CA GLY A 101 -28.69 0.56 10.97
C GLY A 101 -27.41 1.20 11.55
N ARG A 102 -26.24 0.63 11.27
CA ARG A 102 -24.94 1.22 11.67
C ARG A 102 -24.63 2.54 10.96
N ILE A 103 -25.06 2.71 9.71
CA ILE A 103 -24.87 3.97 8.97
C ILE A 103 -25.73 5.08 9.60
N GLU A 104 -26.98 4.79 9.92
CA GLU A 104 -27.89 5.74 10.57
C GLU A 104 -27.36 6.13 11.97
N GLU A 105 -26.89 5.15 12.75
CA GLU A 105 -26.27 5.39 14.06
C GLU A 105 -24.99 6.22 13.95
N SER A 106 -24.12 5.90 12.98
CA SER A 106 -22.88 6.65 12.75
C SER A 106 -23.15 8.08 12.30
N ASN A 107 -24.14 8.29 11.42
CA ASN A 107 -24.54 9.63 10.98
C ASN A 107 -25.12 10.45 12.14
N PHE A 108 -25.91 9.84 13.02
CA PHE A 108 -26.42 10.48 14.23
C PHE A 108 -25.29 10.83 15.21
N GLN A 109 -24.32 9.94 15.39
CA GLN A 109 -23.17 10.21 16.24
C GLN A 109 -22.30 11.36 15.71
N VAL A 110 -22.14 11.45 14.38
CA VAL A 110 -21.43 12.55 13.71
C VAL A 110 -22.16 13.87 13.88
N SER A 111 -23.48 13.92 13.65
CA SER A 111 -24.25 15.16 13.83
C SER A 111 -24.24 15.62 15.29
N GLN A 112 -24.33 14.69 16.24
CA GLN A 112 -24.26 15.01 17.66
C GLN A 112 -22.87 15.53 18.07
N MET A 113 -21.80 15.02 17.48
CA MET A 113 -20.44 15.50 17.74
C MET A 113 -20.19 16.89 17.13
N GLN A 114 -20.74 17.18 15.95
CA GLN A 114 -20.71 18.51 15.35
C GLN A 114 -21.47 19.53 16.20
N GLN A 115 -22.65 19.17 16.71
CA GLN A 115 -23.44 20.04 17.57
C GLN A 115 -22.75 20.33 18.91
N LYS A 116 -22.04 19.34 19.48
CA LYS A 116 -21.21 19.53 20.67
C LYS A 116 -20.01 20.45 20.40
N MET A 117 -19.34 20.27 19.26
CA MET A 117 -18.25 21.16 18.82
C MET A 117 -18.71 22.61 18.66
N GLU A 118 -19.87 22.83 18.03
CA GLU A 118 -20.42 24.17 17.84
C GLU A 118 -20.85 24.82 19.17
N THR A 119 -21.48 24.05 20.05
CA THR A 119 -21.85 24.54 21.41
C THR A 119 -20.61 24.89 22.21
N MET A 120 -19.59 24.05 22.16
CA MET A 120 -18.31 24.29 22.82
C MET A 120 -17.58 25.50 22.23
N ALA A 121 -17.60 25.68 20.90
CA ALA A 121 -17.01 26.83 20.23
C ALA A 121 -17.70 28.14 20.65
N ARG A 122 -19.04 28.14 20.79
CA ARG A 122 -19.79 29.31 21.28
C ARG A 122 -19.51 29.62 22.75
N ASP A 123 -19.34 28.60 23.59
CA ASP A 123 -18.95 28.80 24.99
C ASP A 123 -17.56 29.44 25.10
N TYR A 124 -16.60 28.99 24.28
CA TYR A 124 -15.28 29.61 24.21
C TYR A 124 -15.34 31.06 23.73
N GLU A 125 -16.13 31.35 22.69
CA GLU A 125 -16.30 32.70 22.16
C GLU A 125 -16.95 33.64 23.20
N PHE A 126 -17.98 33.16 23.91
CA PHE A 126 -18.63 33.92 24.98
C PHE A 126 -17.66 34.25 26.11
N ARG A 127 -16.88 33.26 26.56
CA ARG A 127 -15.87 33.45 27.61
C ARG A 127 -14.73 34.37 27.16
N PHE A 128 -14.35 34.32 25.89
CA PHE A 128 -13.33 35.22 25.33
C PHE A 128 -13.84 36.67 25.26
N ALA A 129 -15.08 36.88 24.84
CA ALA A 129 -15.72 38.20 24.81
C ALA A 129 -15.91 38.80 26.22
N GLU A 130 -16.15 37.96 27.24
CA GLU A 130 -16.21 38.39 28.65
C GLU A 130 -14.83 38.86 29.15
N LEU A 131 -13.76 38.15 28.77
CA LEU A 131 -12.37 38.50 29.10
C LEU A 131 -11.91 39.79 28.40
N GLU A 132 -12.42 40.08 27.20
CA GLU A 132 -12.15 41.33 26.50
C GLU A 132 -12.92 42.53 27.08
N LYS A 133 -14.07 42.31 27.73
CA LYS A 133 -14.90 43.39 28.32
C LYS A 133 -14.65 43.65 29.81
N GLY A 134 -13.99 42.75 30.54
CA GLY A 134 -13.76 42.88 31.98
C GLY A 134 -12.32 42.56 32.37
N GLY A 135 -11.54 43.60 32.69
CA GLY A 135 -10.21 43.45 33.28
C GLY A 135 -10.23 42.68 34.60
N VAL A 136 -9.27 41.75 34.72
CA VAL A 136 -8.80 40.99 35.90
C VAL A 136 -9.58 41.15 37.22
N ALA A 137 -10.19 40.05 37.67
CA ALA A 137 -10.42 39.81 39.10
C ALA A 137 -10.09 38.35 39.45
N SER A 138 -9.13 38.19 40.34
CA SER A 138 -8.65 36.94 40.93
C SER A 138 -9.78 36.16 41.61
N VAL A 139 -9.93 34.88 41.26
CA VAL A 139 -10.45 33.85 42.17
C VAL A 139 -9.48 32.68 42.18
N ALA A 140 -8.78 32.52 43.30
CA ALA A 140 -8.02 31.31 43.61
C ALA A 140 -8.98 30.14 43.89
N PRO A 141 -8.51 28.89 43.70
CA PRO A 141 -8.91 27.84 44.63
C PRO A 141 -7.71 27.05 45.16
N THR A 142 -7.56 27.06 46.48
CA THR A 142 -6.94 25.96 47.22
C THR A 142 -8.01 24.89 47.42
N GLN A 143 -7.84 23.74 46.78
CA GLN A 143 -8.04 22.39 47.34
C GLN A 143 -7.93 21.36 46.22
N ALA A 144 -6.95 20.46 46.35
CA ALA A 144 -6.93 19.21 45.62
C ALA A 144 -7.98 18.26 46.21
N PRO A 145 -8.69 17.52 45.34
CA PRO A 145 -8.77 16.08 45.50
C PRO A 145 -8.10 15.40 44.32
N THR A 146 -7.31 14.39 44.64
CA THR A 146 -6.61 13.48 43.75
C THR A 146 -7.57 12.86 42.75
N ALA A 147 -7.51 13.30 41.50
CA ALA A 147 -7.97 12.56 40.34
C ALA A 147 -6.89 12.69 39.27
N THR A 148 -6.42 11.56 38.76
CA THR A 148 -5.42 11.44 37.70
C THR A 148 -6.00 12.03 36.40
N GLN A 149 -6.02 13.35 36.30
CA GLN A 149 -6.32 14.07 35.07
C GLN A 149 -5.07 13.99 34.19
N GLN A 150 -5.14 13.14 33.17
CA GLN A 150 -4.34 13.31 31.97
C GLN A 150 -4.60 14.74 31.48
N ALA A 151 -3.59 15.59 31.65
CA ALA A 151 -3.60 16.92 31.07
C ALA A 151 -3.84 16.78 29.55
N PRO A 152 -4.67 17.65 28.95
CA PRO A 152 -4.63 17.82 27.50
C PRO A 152 -3.22 18.31 27.19
N VAL A 153 -2.40 17.45 26.61
CA VAL A 153 -1.12 17.88 26.07
C VAL A 153 -1.43 18.97 25.06
N ALA A 154 -0.98 20.16 25.42
CA ALA A 154 -0.95 21.33 24.57
C ALA A 154 -0.56 20.89 23.15
N GLN A 155 -1.37 21.28 22.17
CA GLN A 155 -0.97 21.26 20.78
C GLN A 155 0.20 22.20 20.63
N GLY A 156 1.40 21.68 20.89
CA GLY A 156 2.63 22.27 20.42
C GLY A 156 2.63 22.14 18.91
N ALA A 157 2.45 23.26 18.23
CA ALA A 157 2.97 23.43 16.89
C ALA A 157 4.46 23.03 16.94
N GLY A 158 4.82 21.87 16.39
CA GLY A 158 6.21 21.42 16.33
C GLY A 158 6.45 19.93 16.11
N GLU A 159 5.52 19.03 16.48
CA GLU A 159 5.74 17.59 16.28
C GLU A 159 4.75 17.00 15.28
N ILE A 160 5.30 16.48 14.17
CA ILE A 160 4.56 15.86 13.05
C ILE A 160 3.69 14.68 13.51
N LEU A 161 4.14 13.98 14.54
CA LEU A 161 3.41 12.90 15.19
C LEU A 161 3.03 13.32 16.61
N PRO A 162 1.85 12.94 17.10
CA PRO A 162 1.49 13.18 18.49
C PRO A 162 2.45 12.42 19.42
N GLY A 163 2.59 12.90 20.65
CA GLY A 163 3.20 12.09 21.71
C GLY A 163 2.41 10.81 21.97
N GLY A 164 3.04 9.86 22.68
CA GLY A 164 2.42 8.57 23.02
C GLY A 164 3.15 7.38 22.40
N SER A 165 2.48 6.22 22.39
CA SER A 165 3.08 4.98 21.90
C SER A 165 3.23 4.98 20.37
N GLN A 166 4.07 4.07 19.86
CA GLN A 166 4.16 3.82 18.42
C GLN A 166 2.78 3.46 17.82
N GLN A 167 1.94 2.72 18.55
CA GLN A 167 0.60 2.37 18.10
C GLN A 167 -0.28 3.62 17.95
N ASP A 168 -0.18 4.57 18.89
CA ASP A 168 -0.96 5.82 18.86
C ASP A 168 -0.53 6.69 17.68
N GLN A 169 0.78 6.83 17.47
CA GLN A 169 1.36 7.58 16.36
C GLN A 169 0.99 6.99 15.00
N TYR A 170 1.03 5.66 14.87
CA TYR A 170 0.54 4.96 13.67
C TYR A 170 -0.96 5.19 13.46
N SER A 171 -1.76 5.06 14.53
CA SER A 171 -3.22 5.22 14.48
C SER A 171 -3.62 6.64 14.08
N TYR A 172 -2.90 7.64 14.57
CA TYR A 172 -3.04 9.03 14.12
C TYR A 172 -2.80 9.17 12.62
N ALA A 173 -1.66 8.67 12.12
CA ALA A 173 -1.31 8.75 10.71
C ALA A 173 -2.32 8.00 9.81
N GLN A 174 -2.80 6.85 10.25
CA GLN A 174 -3.85 6.09 9.56
C GLN A 174 -5.20 6.83 9.57
N ASN A 175 -5.55 7.52 10.67
CA ASN A 175 -6.79 8.28 10.77
C ASN A 175 -6.83 9.45 9.77
N LEU A 176 -5.69 10.10 9.51
CA LEU A 176 -5.57 11.12 8.46
C LEU A 176 -5.93 10.54 7.08
N VAL A 177 -5.45 9.32 6.76
CA VAL A 177 -5.82 8.63 5.52
C VAL A 177 -7.32 8.39 5.45
N SER A 178 -7.92 7.89 6.53
CA SER A 178 -9.37 7.62 6.61
C SER A 178 -10.22 8.88 6.46
N LYS A 179 -9.71 10.04 6.90
CA LYS A 179 -10.34 11.35 6.73
C LYS A 179 -10.13 11.97 5.35
N GLY A 180 -9.33 11.35 4.48
CA GLY A 180 -8.97 11.91 3.18
C GLY A 180 -7.93 13.05 3.26
N GLN A 181 -7.33 13.28 4.42
CA GLN A 181 -6.29 14.28 4.67
C GLN A 181 -4.93 13.74 4.18
N TYR A 182 -4.84 13.53 2.87
CA TYR A 182 -3.76 12.76 2.28
C TYR A 182 -2.40 13.48 2.27
N ALA A 183 -2.38 14.82 2.33
CA ALA A 183 -1.13 15.58 2.40
C ALA A 183 -0.52 15.45 3.79
N GLU A 184 -1.33 15.58 4.83
CA GLU A 184 -0.96 15.42 6.23
C GLU A 184 -0.59 13.96 6.52
N ALA A 185 -1.36 13.01 5.96
CA ALA A 185 -1.05 11.58 6.08
C ALA A 185 0.31 11.22 5.47
N GLU A 186 0.68 11.79 4.32
CA GLU A 186 2.01 11.60 3.71
C GLU A 186 3.12 12.01 4.69
N VAL A 187 2.99 13.18 5.30
CA VAL A 187 3.97 13.72 6.25
C VAL A 187 4.04 12.85 7.52
N ALA A 188 2.90 12.52 8.12
CA ALA A 188 2.83 11.71 9.34
C ALA A 188 3.35 10.28 9.13
N LEU A 189 2.93 9.61 8.04
CA LEU A 189 3.39 8.24 7.75
C LEU A 189 4.89 8.20 7.44
N THR A 190 5.41 9.20 6.73
CA THR A 190 6.85 9.31 6.46
C THR A 190 7.65 9.49 7.74
N GLU A 191 7.22 10.36 8.64
CA GLU A 191 7.87 10.53 9.94
C GLU A 191 7.79 9.25 10.79
N PHE A 192 6.65 8.55 10.75
CA PHE A 192 6.49 7.28 11.47
C PHE A 192 7.48 6.23 10.97
N LEU A 193 7.63 6.09 9.65
CA LEU A 193 8.56 5.14 9.03
C LEU A 193 10.03 5.50 9.29
N LYS A 194 10.34 6.80 9.37
CA LYS A 194 11.67 7.30 9.73
C LYS A 194 12.01 6.99 11.19
N ARG A 195 11.04 7.20 12.10
CA ARG A 195 11.21 7.02 13.54
C ARG A 195 11.19 5.56 13.97
N TYR A 196 10.36 4.75 13.32
CA TYR A 196 10.14 3.34 13.66
C TYR A 196 10.33 2.40 12.46
N PRO A 197 11.49 2.41 11.79
CA PRO A 197 11.70 1.66 10.55
C PRO A 197 11.64 0.14 10.73
N LYS A 198 11.78 -0.38 11.95
CA LYS A 198 11.76 -1.81 12.29
C LYS A 198 10.51 -2.26 13.04
N ALA A 199 9.55 -1.36 13.22
CA ALA A 199 8.30 -1.67 13.88
C ALA A 199 7.52 -2.78 13.17
N ASP A 200 6.78 -3.58 13.93
CA ASP A 200 5.78 -4.51 13.36
C ASP A 200 4.73 -3.78 12.50
N LEU A 201 4.48 -2.50 12.81
CA LEU A 201 3.59 -1.62 12.07
C LEU A 201 4.24 -0.94 10.87
N ALA A 202 5.57 -0.99 10.70
CA ALA A 202 6.26 -0.28 9.63
C ALA A 202 5.77 -0.71 8.24
N GLY A 203 5.59 -2.01 8.02
CA GLY A 203 4.99 -2.52 6.78
C GLY A 203 3.55 -2.04 6.56
N ASN A 204 2.77 -1.86 7.63
CA ASN A 204 1.42 -1.29 7.51
C ASN A 204 1.46 0.21 7.20
N ALA A 205 2.35 0.97 7.84
CA ALA A 205 2.53 2.40 7.58
C ALA A 205 2.99 2.66 6.14
N GLN A 206 3.95 1.87 5.65
CA GLN A 206 4.42 1.96 4.27
C GLN A 206 3.30 1.64 3.27
N TYR A 207 2.44 0.66 3.59
CA TYR A 207 1.26 0.36 2.79
C TYR A 207 0.31 1.56 2.74
N TRP A 208 0.01 2.19 3.87
CA TRP A 208 -0.84 3.39 3.89
C TRP A 208 -0.21 4.57 3.16
N LEU A 209 1.11 4.72 3.20
CA LEU A 209 1.81 5.77 2.46
C LEU A 209 1.64 5.57 0.96
N GLY A 210 1.83 4.33 0.49
CA GLY A 210 1.54 3.98 -0.90
C GLY A 210 0.07 4.17 -1.29
N GLN A 211 -0.89 3.80 -0.41
CA GLN A 211 -2.31 4.04 -0.68
C GLN A 211 -2.62 5.53 -0.81
N THR A 212 -2.03 6.35 0.06
CA THR A 212 -2.14 7.82 0.06
C THR A 212 -1.71 8.40 -1.29
N TYR A 213 -0.62 7.91 -1.86
CA TYR A 213 -0.21 8.30 -3.21
C TYR A 213 -1.14 7.76 -4.31
N TYR A 214 -1.57 6.51 -4.18
CA TYR A 214 -2.42 5.85 -5.16
C TYR A 214 -3.76 6.57 -5.34
N VAL A 215 -4.44 6.93 -4.24
CA VAL A 215 -5.74 7.62 -4.28
C VAL A 215 -5.62 9.04 -4.83
N ARG A 216 -4.48 9.71 -4.62
CA ARG A 216 -4.13 10.99 -5.24
C ARG A 216 -3.69 10.87 -6.70
N LYS A 217 -3.75 9.67 -7.28
CA LYS A 217 -3.29 9.35 -8.64
C LYS A 217 -1.79 9.64 -8.88
N MET A 218 -1.01 9.73 -7.81
CA MET A 218 0.45 9.88 -7.87
C MET A 218 1.10 8.51 -8.06
N TYR A 219 0.75 7.82 -9.13
CA TYR A 219 1.05 6.40 -9.31
C TYR A 219 2.55 6.09 -9.31
N THR A 220 3.41 6.99 -9.78
CA THR A 220 4.86 6.83 -9.70
C THR A 220 5.36 6.80 -8.25
N LYS A 221 4.85 7.71 -7.40
CA LYS A 221 5.17 7.71 -5.96
C LYS A 221 4.56 6.48 -5.27
N ALA A 222 3.34 6.10 -5.66
CA ALA A 222 2.67 4.91 -5.12
C ALA A 222 3.45 3.64 -5.40
N THR A 223 3.84 3.40 -6.67
CA THR A 223 4.67 2.26 -7.07
C THR A 223 5.97 2.22 -6.28
N ARG A 224 6.66 3.36 -6.13
CA ARG A 224 7.88 3.45 -5.32
C ARG A 224 7.62 3.06 -3.86
N ALA A 225 6.62 3.65 -3.22
CA ALA A 225 6.30 3.37 -1.83
C ALA A 225 5.94 1.89 -1.61
N PHE A 226 5.18 1.28 -2.53
CA PHE A 226 4.86 -0.13 -2.44
C PHE A 226 6.07 -1.04 -2.71
N LEU A 227 6.96 -0.68 -3.64
CA LEU A 227 8.22 -1.42 -3.88
C LEU A 227 9.14 -1.36 -2.66
N GLU A 228 9.32 -0.18 -2.08
CA GLU A 228 10.06 -0.02 -0.82
C GLU A 228 9.44 -0.88 0.28
N GLY A 229 8.10 -0.93 0.36
CA GLY A 229 7.41 -1.79 1.32
C GLY A 229 7.63 -3.28 1.09
N TYR A 230 7.58 -3.73 -0.16
CA TYR A 230 7.84 -5.12 -0.51
C TYR A 230 9.28 -5.52 -0.18
N ASN A 231 10.24 -4.65 -0.49
CA ASN A 231 11.68 -4.92 -0.30
C ASN A 231 12.11 -4.82 1.17
N ASN A 232 11.63 -3.81 1.90
CA ASN A 232 12.05 -3.55 3.28
C ASN A 232 11.24 -4.35 4.30
N TYR A 233 9.99 -4.71 3.96
CA TYR A 233 9.07 -5.41 4.85
C TYR A 233 8.52 -6.72 4.24
N PRO A 234 9.38 -7.63 3.75
CA PRO A 234 8.95 -8.84 3.04
C PRO A 234 8.17 -9.82 3.92
N LYS A 235 8.35 -9.75 5.25
CA LYS A 235 7.62 -10.56 6.25
C LYS A 235 6.32 -9.90 6.72
N SER A 236 6.02 -8.69 6.26
CA SER A 236 4.78 -8.01 6.65
C SER A 236 3.58 -8.77 6.12
N ARG A 237 2.47 -8.75 6.88
CA ARG A 237 1.16 -9.22 6.39
C ARG A 237 0.69 -8.46 5.14
N LYS A 238 1.30 -7.30 4.83
CA LYS A 238 1.04 -6.51 3.62
C LYS A 238 1.87 -6.92 2.40
N ALA A 239 2.77 -7.90 2.50
CA ALA A 239 3.62 -8.33 1.38
C ALA A 239 2.84 -8.70 0.11
N PRO A 240 1.74 -9.49 0.16
CA PRO A 240 0.93 -9.74 -1.03
C PRO A 240 0.23 -8.48 -1.55
N ALA A 241 -0.25 -7.63 -0.64
CA ALA A 241 -0.91 -6.37 -0.98
C ALA A 241 0.04 -5.36 -1.65
N PHE A 242 1.33 -5.36 -1.31
CA PHE A 242 2.32 -4.54 -2.01
C PHE A 242 2.42 -4.93 -3.48
N LEU A 243 2.60 -6.22 -3.80
CA LEU A 243 2.70 -6.68 -5.19
C LEU A 243 1.43 -6.38 -5.99
N LEU A 244 0.26 -6.64 -5.40
CA LEU A 244 -1.01 -6.29 -6.03
C LEU A 244 -1.07 -4.79 -6.36
N LYS A 245 -0.69 -3.93 -5.41
CA LYS A 245 -0.78 -2.48 -5.57
C LYS A 245 0.32 -1.91 -6.47
N ILE A 246 1.49 -2.56 -6.57
CA ILE A 246 2.51 -2.26 -7.58
C ILE A 246 1.92 -2.49 -8.97
N GLY A 247 1.34 -3.66 -9.23
CA GLY A 247 0.70 -3.96 -10.50
C GLY A 247 -0.43 -2.98 -10.85
N MET A 248 -1.29 -2.66 -9.87
CA MET A 248 -2.38 -1.70 -10.08
C MET A 248 -1.87 -0.31 -10.41
N SER A 249 -0.82 0.15 -9.73
CA SER A 249 -0.21 1.47 -9.96
C SER A 249 0.48 1.54 -11.32
N LEU A 250 1.20 0.48 -11.72
CA LEU A 250 1.84 0.39 -13.03
C LEU A 250 0.81 0.38 -14.16
N ASN A 251 -0.25 -0.41 -14.02
CA ASN A 251 -1.34 -0.43 -15.02
C ASN A 251 -2.02 0.94 -15.15
N ALA A 252 -2.23 1.64 -14.04
CA ALA A 252 -2.81 2.98 -14.04
C ALA A 252 -1.91 4.03 -14.75
N MET A 253 -0.60 3.77 -14.86
CA MET A 253 0.34 4.58 -15.65
C MET A 253 0.46 4.12 -17.11
N GLY A 254 -0.21 3.04 -17.52
CA GLY A 254 -0.08 2.44 -18.84
C GLY A 254 1.07 1.44 -19.00
N GLU A 255 1.85 1.22 -17.94
CA GLU A 255 2.97 0.24 -17.90
C GLU A 255 2.42 -1.18 -17.71
N LYS A 256 1.68 -1.66 -18.70
CA LYS A 256 0.91 -2.90 -18.63
C LYS A 256 1.78 -4.16 -18.51
N THR A 257 2.91 -4.21 -19.22
CA THR A 257 3.84 -5.34 -19.15
C THR A 257 4.36 -5.52 -17.73
N ASP A 258 4.87 -4.44 -17.13
CA ASP A 258 5.40 -4.43 -15.77
C ASP A 258 4.30 -4.75 -14.75
N ALA A 259 3.07 -4.29 -15.00
CA ALA A 259 1.92 -4.64 -14.16
C ALA A 259 1.65 -6.14 -14.17
N CYS A 260 1.68 -6.78 -15.33
CA CYS A 260 1.49 -8.22 -15.47
C CYS A 260 2.60 -9.02 -14.80
N ASP A 261 3.84 -8.54 -14.83
CA ASP A 261 4.95 -9.17 -14.11
C ASP A 261 4.75 -9.11 -12.60
N ALA A 262 4.28 -7.97 -12.06
CA ALA A 262 3.95 -7.85 -10.64
C ALA A 262 2.82 -8.79 -10.20
N TYR A 263 1.79 -8.97 -11.03
CA TYR A 263 0.71 -9.93 -10.74
C TYR A 263 1.18 -11.39 -10.81
N ARG A 264 2.06 -11.72 -11.76
CA ARG A 264 2.66 -13.06 -11.85
C ARG A 264 3.54 -13.36 -10.63
N GLU A 265 4.30 -12.38 -10.17
CA GLU A 265 5.08 -12.48 -8.95
C GLU A 265 4.17 -12.71 -7.74
N LEU A 266 3.04 -12.00 -7.64
CA LEU A 266 2.05 -12.22 -6.59
C LEU A 266 1.50 -13.65 -6.61
N ALA A 267 1.18 -14.17 -7.79
CA ALA A 267 0.69 -15.54 -7.96
C ALA A 267 1.73 -16.59 -7.54
N SER A 268 3.00 -16.35 -7.87
CA SER A 268 4.11 -17.26 -7.58
C SER A 268 4.51 -17.24 -6.10
N ARG A 269 4.65 -16.05 -5.52
CA ARG A 269 5.17 -15.86 -4.16
C ARG A 269 4.12 -16.02 -3.07
N PHE A 270 2.87 -15.70 -3.37
CA PHE A 270 1.76 -15.75 -2.40
C PHE A 270 0.51 -16.42 -2.98
N PRO A 271 0.63 -17.68 -3.43
CA PRO A 271 -0.47 -18.40 -4.09
C PRO A 271 -1.73 -18.48 -3.21
N ASP A 272 -1.55 -18.55 -1.90
CA ASP A 272 -2.66 -18.68 -0.96
C ASP A 272 -3.25 -17.38 -0.40
N SER A 273 -2.65 -16.24 -0.73
CA SER A 273 -3.10 -14.93 -0.25
C SER A 273 -4.49 -14.55 -0.77
N LEU A 274 -5.22 -13.76 0.02
CA LEU A 274 -6.52 -13.23 -0.40
C LEU A 274 -6.39 -12.30 -1.61
N GLU A 275 -5.31 -11.54 -1.69
CA GLU A 275 -4.97 -10.70 -2.83
C GLU A 275 -4.84 -11.52 -4.11
N ASN A 276 -4.14 -12.66 -4.05
CA ASN A 276 -4.01 -13.55 -5.20
C ASN A 276 -5.34 -14.20 -5.57
N LYS A 277 -6.06 -14.77 -4.59
CA LYS A 277 -7.28 -15.53 -4.82
C LYS A 277 -8.46 -14.68 -5.29
N ASN A 278 -8.59 -13.47 -4.76
CA ASN A 278 -9.81 -12.67 -4.93
C ASN A 278 -9.63 -11.42 -5.81
N GLN A 279 -8.41 -10.94 -6.01
CA GLN A 279 -8.18 -9.64 -6.66
C GLN A 279 -7.32 -9.72 -7.91
N ARG A 280 -6.23 -10.51 -7.90
CA ARG A 280 -5.23 -10.56 -8.97
C ARG A 280 -5.85 -10.74 -10.36
N LEU A 281 -6.67 -11.78 -10.57
CA LEU A 281 -7.22 -12.12 -11.89
C LEU A 281 -8.01 -10.96 -12.51
N ALA A 282 -8.84 -10.27 -11.72
CA ALA A 282 -9.59 -9.11 -12.22
C ALA A 282 -8.66 -7.95 -12.61
N GLN A 283 -7.54 -7.77 -11.91
CA GLN A 283 -6.56 -6.74 -12.25
C GLN A 283 -5.71 -7.13 -13.47
N GLU A 284 -5.36 -8.41 -13.63
CA GLU A 284 -4.69 -8.93 -14.81
C GLU A 284 -5.54 -8.71 -16.07
N GLN A 285 -6.84 -8.97 -15.99
CA GLN A 285 -7.78 -8.68 -17.09
C GLN A 285 -7.81 -7.19 -17.43
N ARG A 286 -7.87 -6.31 -16.43
CA ARG A 286 -7.82 -4.84 -16.65
C ARG A 286 -6.50 -4.37 -17.26
N ALA A 287 -5.40 -5.05 -16.94
CA ALA A 287 -4.09 -4.77 -17.53
C ALA A 287 -3.91 -5.41 -18.92
N GLY A 288 -4.77 -6.35 -19.31
CA GLY A 288 -4.65 -7.10 -20.57
C GLY A 288 -3.52 -8.13 -20.54
N CYS A 289 -3.25 -8.72 -19.37
CA CYS A 289 -2.29 -9.80 -19.24
C CYS A 289 -2.77 -11.04 -20.02
N ARG A 290 -1.82 -11.73 -20.66
CA ARG A 290 -2.06 -12.94 -21.45
C ARG A 290 -1.48 -14.16 -20.77
#